data_AF-A0A961MX08-F1
#
_entry.id   AF-A0A961MX08-F1
#
_cell.length_a   1.000
_cell.length_b   1.000
_cell.length_c   1.000
_cell.angle_alpha   90.00
_cell.angle_beta   90.00
_cell.angle_gamma   90.00
#
_symmetry.space_group_name_H-M   'P 1'
#
loop_
_entity.id
_entity.type
_entity.pdbx_description
1 polymer ?
#
loop_
_entity_poly.entity_id
_entity_poly.type
_entity_poly.pdbx_seq_one_letter_code
_entity_poly.pdbx_strand_id
1 'polypeptide(L)'
;MDDLARPDAHLALLTDALFARRDDLIGLTQDLIRIPTLNPPGENYREICDYLDRRLRASGFQTQLIRAHGTPGDCDAYPRWNVVARREGKHPGDCVHFTSHIDVVDVGAGWTVDPFGGLLRDGRIYGRGACD
;
A
#
# COMPACT_ATOMS: atom_id res chain seq x y z
N MET A 1 -1.75 -28.14 35.30
CA MET A 1 -0.33 -27.82 35.11
C MET A 1 -0.23 -27.47 33.64
N ASP A 2 -0.27 -26.16 33.36
CA ASP A 2 -0.57 -25.59 32.07
C ASP A 2 0.34 -26.09 30.96
N ASP A 3 -0.30 -26.63 29.92
CA ASP A 3 0.29 -26.83 28.60
C ASP A 3 0.46 -25.44 27.97
N LEU A 4 1.57 -24.78 28.32
CA LEU A 4 2.07 -23.63 27.58
C LEU A 4 2.47 -24.13 26.19
N ALA A 5 1.50 -24.17 25.29
CA ALA A 5 1.67 -24.48 23.89
C ALA A 5 2.87 -23.69 23.36
N ARG A 6 3.91 -24.41 22.94
CA ARG A 6 5.05 -23.82 22.25
C ARG A 6 4.48 -23.00 21.08
N PRO A 7 4.92 -21.74 20.87
CA PRO A 7 4.45 -20.97 19.74
C PRO A 7 4.67 -21.78 18.46
N ASP A 8 3.61 -21.90 17.66
CA ASP A 8 3.64 -22.54 16.35
C ASP A 8 4.89 -22.06 15.60
N ALA A 9 5.76 -22.98 15.19
CA ALA A 9 7.02 -22.65 14.55
C ALA A 9 6.81 -21.78 13.30
N HIS A 10 5.67 -21.93 12.61
CA HIS A 10 5.31 -21.07 11.48
C HIS A 10 4.97 -19.65 11.93
N LEU A 11 4.26 -19.50 13.06
CA LEU A 11 3.94 -18.19 13.62
C LEU A 11 5.21 -17.46 14.06
N ALA A 12 6.14 -18.16 14.74
CA ALA A 12 7.42 -17.59 15.14
C ALA A 12 8.23 -17.08 13.93
N LEU A 13 8.32 -17.90 12.86
CA LEU A 13 9.01 -17.51 11.62
C LEU A 13 8.38 -16.27 10.96
N LEU A 14 7.05 -16.18 10.93
CA LEU A 14 6.35 -15.02 10.37
C LEU A 14 6.57 -13.77 11.23
N THR A 15 6.51 -13.90 12.56
CA THR A 15 6.78 -12.80 13.49
C THR A 15 8.20 -12.27 13.35
N ASP A 16 9.20 -13.14 13.28
CA ASP A 16 10.60 -12.74 13.06
C ASP A 16 10.77 -12.03 11.70
N ALA A 17 10.12 -12.56 10.66
CA ALA A 17 10.12 -11.97 9.32
C ALA A 17 9.49 -10.56 9.29
N LEU A 18 8.45 -10.31 10.10
CA LEU A 18 7.82 -9.00 10.25
C LEU A 18 8.74 -8.02 10.96
N PHE A 19 9.33 -8.41 12.09
CA PHE A 19 10.25 -7.55 12.83
C PHE A 19 11.51 -7.20 12.03
N ALA A 20 12.05 -8.16 11.28
CA ALA A 20 13.19 -7.94 10.39
C ALA A 20 12.88 -6.97 9.24
N ARG A 21 11.61 -6.75 8.90
CA ARG A 21 11.16 -5.84 7.82
C ARG A 21 10.58 -4.54 8.32
N ARG A 22 10.60 -4.28 9.63
CA ARG A 22 9.92 -3.13 10.24
C ARG A 22 10.28 -1.81 9.56
N ASP A 23 11.56 -1.56 9.32
CA ASP A 23 12.02 -0.29 8.75
C ASP A 23 11.63 -0.15 7.26
N ASP A 24 11.65 -1.25 6.50
CA ASP A 24 11.16 -1.26 5.11
C ASP A 24 9.64 -1.05 5.03
N LEU A 25 8.87 -1.61 5.98
CA LEU A 25 7.43 -1.37 6.06
C LEU A 25 7.11 0.08 6.42
N ILE A 26 7.84 0.67 7.37
CA ILE A 26 7.72 2.09 7.69
C ILE A 26 8.07 2.95 6.47
N GLY A 27 9.20 2.67 5.83
CA GLY A 27 9.64 3.38 4.62
C GLY A 27 8.61 3.29 3.50
N LEU A 28 8.06 2.11 3.24
CA LEU A 28 6.98 1.89 2.28
C LEU A 28 5.76 2.77 2.61
N THR A 29 5.28 2.75 3.85
CA THR A 29 4.11 3.56 4.24
C THR A 29 4.39 5.05 4.06
N GLN A 30 5.59 5.52 4.44
CA GLN A 30 5.96 6.92 4.27
C GLN A 30 6.05 7.32 2.79
N ASP A 31 6.61 6.46 1.94
CA ASP A 31 6.72 6.72 0.51
C ASP A 31 5.34 6.79 -0.17
N LEU A 32 4.42 5.90 0.20
CA LEU A 32 3.05 5.94 -0.33
C LEU A 32 2.31 7.21 0.12
N ILE A 33 2.44 7.62 1.39
CA ILE A 33 1.86 8.88 1.89
C ILE A 33 2.41 10.10 1.12
N ARG A 34 3.68 10.06 0.70
CA ARG A 34 4.33 11.18 -0.02
C ARG A 34 3.86 11.35 -1.45
N ILE A 35 3.03 10.44 -1.98
CA ILE A 35 2.42 10.56 -3.31
C ILE A 35 0.95 11.01 -3.10
N PRO A 36 0.63 12.30 -3.23
CA PRO A 36 -0.70 12.80 -2.87
C PRO A 36 -1.75 12.35 -3.88
N THR A 37 -2.53 11.33 -3.54
CA THR A 37 -3.55 10.74 -4.43
C THR A 37 -4.95 11.29 -4.18
N LEU A 38 -5.05 12.62 -4.06
CA LEU A 38 -6.28 13.31 -3.65
C LEU A 38 -7.45 13.05 -4.59
N ASN A 39 -8.58 12.62 -4.02
CA ASN A 39 -9.82 12.36 -4.73
C ASN A 39 -11.02 12.95 -3.97
N PRO A 40 -11.78 13.89 -4.57
CA PRO A 40 -11.58 14.52 -5.88
C PRO A 40 -10.30 15.39 -5.96
N PRO A 41 -9.74 15.68 -7.16
CA PRO A 41 -10.20 15.24 -8.48
C PRO A 41 -9.61 13.90 -8.95
N GLY A 42 -8.63 13.31 -8.27
CA GLY A 42 -7.92 12.08 -8.70
C GLY A 42 -6.47 12.35 -9.12
N GLU A 43 -5.69 12.96 -8.23
CA GLU A 43 -4.30 13.37 -8.49
C GLU A 43 -3.33 12.19 -8.41
N ASN A 44 -2.23 12.21 -9.18
CA ASN A 44 -1.08 11.32 -9.03
C ASN A 44 -1.33 9.79 -9.06
N TYR A 45 -2.49 9.32 -9.55
CA TYR A 45 -2.78 7.87 -9.60
C TYR A 45 -1.78 7.09 -10.44
N ARG A 46 -1.28 7.70 -11.52
CA ARG A 46 -0.25 7.05 -12.35
C ARG A 46 1.07 6.91 -11.59
N GLU A 47 1.47 7.92 -10.84
CA GLU A 47 2.72 7.93 -10.09
C GLU A 47 2.75 6.85 -9.01
N ILE A 48 1.69 6.73 -8.20
CA ILE A 48 1.60 5.68 -7.18
C ILE A 48 1.53 4.29 -7.83
N CYS A 49 0.88 4.15 -8.98
CA CYS A 49 0.85 2.90 -9.74
C CYS A 49 2.25 2.51 -10.25
N ASP A 50 3.02 3.47 -10.76
CA ASP A 50 4.41 3.23 -11.21
C ASP A 50 5.35 2.92 -10.03
N TYR A 51 5.12 3.51 -8.84
CA TYR A 51 5.84 3.14 -7.62
C TYR A 51 5.56 1.68 -7.23
N LEU A 52 4.28 1.30 -7.16
CA LEU A 52 3.85 -0.06 -6.83
C LEU A 52 4.33 -1.07 -7.86
N ASP A 53 4.28 -0.75 -9.16
CA ASP A 53 4.80 -1.60 -10.23
C ASP A 53 6.26 -1.97 -10.00
N ARG A 54 7.13 -0.97 -9.77
CA ARG A 54 8.56 -1.19 -9.53
C ARG A 54 8.79 -2.09 -8.31
N ARG A 55 8.12 -1.82 -7.19
CA ARG A 55 8.28 -2.58 -5.95
C ARG A 55 7.78 -4.02 -6.07
N LEU A 56 6.61 -4.22 -6.69
CA LEU A 56 5.99 -5.54 -6.83
C LEU A 56 6.75 -6.41 -7.84
N ARG A 57 7.22 -5.83 -8.95
CA ARG A 57 8.09 -6.54 -9.91
C ARG A 57 9.39 -7.01 -9.27
N ALA A 58 10.05 -6.14 -8.48
CA ALA A 58 11.24 -6.53 -7.72
C ALA A 58 10.97 -7.68 -6.73
N SER A 59 9.72 -7.85 -6.30
CA SER A 59 9.27 -8.94 -5.42
C SER A 59 8.77 -10.19 -6.18
N GLY A 60 8.92 -10.22 -7.50
CA GLY A 60 8.57 -11.37 -8.34
C GLY A 60 7.10 -11.42 -8.78
N PHE A 61 6.36 -10.32 -8.69
CA PHE A 61 5.02 -10.20 -9.27
C PHE A 61 5.10 -9.79 -10.74
N GLN A 62 4.16 -10.31 -11.53
CA GLN A 62 3.78 -9.71 -12.81
C GLN A 62 2.76 -8.61 -12.53
N THR A 63 2.91 -7.46 -13.17
CA THR A 63 2.06 -6.29 -12.93
C THR A 63 1.51 -5.75 -14.23
N GLN A 64 0.29 -5.23 -14.17
CA GLN A 64 -0.38 -4.53 -15.26
C GLN A 64 -0.93 -3.21 -14.73
N LEU A 65 -0.65 -2.12 -15.46
CA LEU A 65 -1.26 -0.83 -15.20
C LEU A 65 -2.46 -0.65 -16.13
N ILE A 66 -3.64 -0.43 -15.54
CA ILE A 66 -4.91 -0.42 -16.25
C ILE A 66 -5.59 0.93 -15.98
N ARG A 67 -5.86 1.71 -17.04
CA ARG A 67 -6.71 2.90 -16.95
C ARG A 67 -8.17 2.47 -17.04
N ALA A 68 -8.98 2.90 -16.08
CA ALA A 68 -10.42 2.67 -16.02
C ALA A 68 -11.16 3.71 -16.88
N HIS A 69 -11.10 3.53 -18.19
CA HIS A 69 -11.70 4.45 -19.15
C HIS A 69 -13.22 4.59 -18.94
N GLY A 70 -13.70 5.84 -18.92
CA GLY A 70 -15.13 6.15 -18.87
C GLY A 70 -15.81 5.92 -17.52
N THR A 71 -15.06 5.58 -16.47
CA THR A 71 -15.59 5.53 -15.11
C THR A 71 -15.78 6.92 -14.52
N PRO A 72 -16.64 7.11 -13.49
CA PRO A 72 -16.80 8.40 -12.82
C PRO A 72 -15.46 9.01 -12.41
N GLY A 73 -15.25 10.26 -12.81
CA GLY A 73 -14.03 11.01 -12.52
C GLY A 73 -12.82 10.65 -13.37
N ASP A 74 -12.89 9.69 -14.30
CA ASP A 74 -11.86 9.52 -15.35
C ASP A 74 -12.00 10.61 -16.40
N CYS A 75 -10.90 11.32 -16.65
CA CYS A 75 -10.75 12.22 -17.78
C CYS A 75 -9.27 12.35 -18.12
N ASP A 76 -8.93 13.04 -19.21
CA ASP A 76 -7.54 13.16 -19.63
C ASP A 76 -6.68 13.98 -18.66
N ALA A 77 -7.30 14.88 -17.88
CA ALA A 77 -6.61 15.60 -16.81
C ALA A 77 -6.42 14.73 -15.55
N TYR A 78 -7.38 13.85 -15.24
CA TYR A 78 -7.38 13.00 -14.03
C TYR A 78 -7.67 11.53 -14.41
N PRO A 79 -6.71 10.84 -15.07
CA PRO A 79 -6.93 9.48 -15.54
C PRO A 79 -6.96 8.47 -14.38
N ARG A 80 -7.94 7.57 -14.37
CA ARG A 80 -8.10 6.58 -13.28
C ARG A 80 -7.24 5.35 -13.51
N TRP A 81 -6.00 5.40 -13.01
CA TRP A 81 -5.07 4.28 -13.08
C TRP A 81 -5.25 3.30 -11.92
N ASN A 82 -5.13 2.02 -12.23
CA ASN A 82 -5.10 0.90 -11.29
C ASN A 82 -3.87 0.04 -11.57
N VAL A 83 -3.37 -0.66 -10.56
CA VAL A 83 -2.34 -1.69 -10.69
C VAL A 83 -2.92 -3.04 -10.31
N VAL A 84 -2.77 -4.02 -11.20
CA VAL A 84 -3.09 -5.42 -10.91
C VAL A 84 -1.79 -6.19 -10.86
N ALA A 85 -1.52 -6.85 -9.73
CA ALA A 85 -0.34 -7.66 -9.53
C ALA A 85 -0.71 -9.13 -9.33
N ARG A 86 0.01 -10.03 -10.01
CA ARG A 86 -0.20 -11.47 -9.95
C ARG A 86 1.12 -12.19 -9.76
N ARG A 87 1.12 -13.19 -8.89
CA ARG A 87 2.24 -14.11 -8.71
C ARG A 87 1.70 -15.53 -8.66
N GLU A 88 2.12 -16.35 -9.60
CA GLU A 88 1.74 -17.77 -9.63
C GLU A 88 2.42 -18.54 -8.51
N GLY A 89 1.64 -19.39 -7.83
CA GLY A 89 2.15 -20.32 -6.85
C GLY A 89 2.96 -21.45 -7.50
N LYS A 90 3.84 -22.09 -6.73
CA LYS A 90 4.59 -23.27 -7.20
C LYS A 90 3.76 -24.55 -7.26
N HIS A 91 2.60 -24.55 -6.62
CA HIS A 91 1.72 -25.70 -6.47
C HIS A 91 0.28 -25.28 -6.76
N PRO A 92 -0.56 -26.19 -7.28
CA PRO A 92 -1.98 -25.92 -7.44
C PRO A 92 -2.65 -25.67 -6.08
N GLY A 93 -3.64 -24.78 -6.06
CA GLY A 93 -4.38 -24.41 -4.85
C GLY A 93 -5.26 -23.19 -5.09
N ASP A 94 -5.87 -22.70 -4.01
CA ASP A 94 -6.76 -21.54 -4.06
C ASP A 94 -5.99 -20.26 -4.36
N CYS A 95 -6.63 -19.37 -5.14
CA CYS A 95 -6.12 -18.03 -5.40
C CYS A 95 -6.63 -17.07 -4.31
N VAL A 96 -5.71 -16.43 -3.60
CA VAL A 96 -6.04 -15.34 -2.67
C VAL A 96 -5.91 -14.01 -3.40
N HIS A 97 -6.99 -13.22 -3.39
CA HIS A 97 -7.02 -11.89 -4.02
C HIS A 97 -7.13 -10.80 -2.95
N PHE A 98 -6.17 -9.88 -2.95
CA PHE A 98 -6.23 -8.67 -2.15
C PHE A 98 -6.72 -7.51 -3.02
N THR A 99 -7.74 -6.80 -2.54
CA THR A 99 -8.26 -5.59 -3.16
C THR A 99 -8.11 -4.44 -2.17
N SER A 100 -7.62 -3.30 -2.66
CA SER A 100 -7.39 -2.08 -1.89
C SER A 100 -7.60 -0.87 -2.80
N HIS A 101 -7.83 0.29 -2.19
CA HIS A 101 -7.75 1.57 -2.90
C HIS A 101 -6.42 2.26 -2.60
N ILE A 102 -6.08 3.24 -3.44
CA ILE A 102 -4.84 4.03 -3.33
C ILE A 102 -5.13 5.51 -3.29
N ASP A 103 -6.40 5.90 -3.40
CA ASP A 103 -6.84 7.28 -3.32
C ASP A 103 -7.13 7.69 -1.89
N VAL A 104 -6.95 8.98 -1.64
CA VAL A 104 -7.15 9.58 -0.33
C VAL A 104 -8.06 10.79 -0.47
N VAL A 105 -8.87 11.04 0.55
CA VAL A 105 -9.75 12.22 0.59
C VAL A 105 -8.98 13.50 0.88
N ASP A 106 -9.64 14.64 0.65
CA ASP A 106 -9.10 15.98 0.94
C ASP A 106 -8.42 16.10 2.31
N VAL A 107 -7.39 16.94 2.34
CA VAL A 107 -6.73 17.36 3.57
C VAL A 107 -7.70 18.23 4.35
N GLY A 108 -8.23 17.70 5.46
CA GLY A 108 -9.05 18.48 6.39
C GLY A 108 -8.25 19.58 7.10
N ALA A 109 -8.93 20.41 7.88
CA ALA A 109 -8.27 21.42 8.71
C ALA A 109 -7.60 20.80 9.96
N GLY A 110 -6.68 21.54 10.58
CA GLY A 110 -6.13 21.19 11.90
C GLY A 110 -4.84 20.37 11.90
N TRP A 111 -4.22 20.15 10.74
CA TRP A 111 -2.89 19.56 10.67
C TRP A 111 -1.85 20.45 11.35
N THR A 112 -1.01 19.84 12.18
CA THR A 112 0.13 20.50 12.85
C THR A 112 1.47 20.08 12.24
N VAL A 113 1.43 19.19 11.26
CA VAL A 113 2.56 18.66 10.48
C VAL A 113 2.10 18.51 9.02
N ASP A 114 3.04 18.37 8.10
CA ASP A 114 2.71 18.14 6.69
C ASP A 114 1.88 16.84 6.51
N PRO A 115 0.64 16.90 5.98
CA PRO A 115 -0.22 15.74 5.76
C PRO A 115 0.38 14.73 4.77
N PHE A 116 1.30 15.14 3.89
CA PHE A 116 1.95 14.24 2.93
C PHE A 116 3.44 14.04 3.26
N GLY A 117 3.90 14.50 4.42
CA GLY A 117 5.31 14.35 4.83
C GLY A 117 5.67 12.95 5.33
N GLY A 118 4.67 12.18 5.79
CA GLY A 118 4.86 10.84 6.38
C GLY A 118 5.70 10.89 7.66
N LEU A 119 5.46 11.84 8.57
CA LEU A 119 6.28 12.02 9.77
C LEU A 119 6.15 10.81 10.71
N LEU A 120 7.27 10.16 11.05
CA LEU A 120 7.34 9.17 12.12
C LEU A 120 7.66 9.87 13.45
N ARG A 121 6.76 9.80 14.43
CA ARG A 121 6.98 10.35 15.78
C ARG A 121 6.30 9.46 16.82
N ASP A 122 7.03 9.13 17.88
CA ASP A 122 6.53 8.33 19.02
C ASP A 122 5.85 7.01 18.60
N GLY A 123 6.43 6.33 17.61
CA GLY A 123 5.92 5.06 17.09
C GLY A 123 4.68 5.18 16.19
N ARG A 124 4.31 6.39 15.77
CA ARG A 124 3.17 6.65 14.87
C ARG A 124 3.64 7.35 13.60
N ILE A 125 3.08 6.94 12.46
CA ILE A 125 3.24 7.66 11.19
C ILE A 125 2.06 8.61 11.03
N TYR A 126 2.34 9.88 10.82
CA TYR A 126 1.35 10.93 10.58
C TYR A 126 1.34 11.28 9.10
N GLY A 127 0.17 11.11 8.47
CA GLY A 127 -0.09 11.52 7.11
C GLY A 127 -1.51 11.17 6.65
N ARG A 128 -2.02 11.89 5.66
CA ARG A 128 -3.23 11.54 4.92
C ARG A 128 -2.94 10.25 4.14
N GLY A 129 -3.82 9.25 4.22
CA GLY A 129 -3.55 7.92 3.68
C GLY A 129 -2.94 6.94 4.69
N ALA A 130 -2.49 7.40 5.87
CA ALA A 130 -1.73 6.54 6.78
C ALA A 130 -2.56 5.38 7.38
N CYS A 131 -3.87 5.57 7.50
CA CYS A 131 -4.81 4.58 8.05
C CYS A 131 -5.91 4.18 7.05
N ASP A 132 -6.14 5.03 6.04
CA ASP A 132 -7.19 4.93 5.01
C ASP A 132 -6.70 5.69 3.78
#